data_AF-H2C2I7-F1
#
_entry.id   AF-H2C2I7-F1
#
_cell.length_a   1.000
_cell.length_b   1.000
_cell.length_c   1.000
_cell.angle_alpha   90.00
_cell.angle_beta   90.00
_cell.angle_gamma   90.00
#
_symmetry.space_group_name_H-M   'P 1'
#
loop_
_entity.id
_entity.type
_entity.pdbx_description
1 polymer ?
#
loop_
_entity_poly.entity_id
_entity_poly.type
_entity_poly.pdbx_seq_one_letter_code
_entity_poly.pdbx_strand_id
1 'polypeptide(L)'
;MGEGVVVAGDVESKSRKGLLHYTRIVLDPLSLKVVKATCSCEAGSFGKKCWHLKTLEQMIKEELRERIEKARQEMMQIEEDIASWG
;
A
#
# COMPACT_ATOMS: atom_id res chain seq x y z
N MET A 1 12.63 10.02 -4.23
CA MET A 1 11.28 10.28 -3.71
C MET A 1 10.99 9.19 -2.70
N GLY A 2 10.80 9.58 -1.45
CA GLY A 2 10.59 8.65 -0.33
C GLY A 2 9.34 7.81 -0.52
N GLU A 3 9.32 6.63 0.11
CA GLU A 3 8.11 5.81 0.19
C GLU A 3 7.02 6.64 0.89
N GLY A 4 5.87 6.86 0.23
CA GLY A 4 4.74 7.59 0.82
C GLY A 4 3.93 6.72 1.76
N VAL A 5 2.60 6.71 1.60
CA VAL A 5 1.73 5.85 2.40
C VAL A 5 1.94 4.38 2.01
N VAL A 6 2.24 3.55 3.01
CA VAL A 6 2.39 2.11 2.85
C VAL A 6 1.15 1.42 3.38
N VAL A 7 0.47 0.68 2.53
CA VAL A 7 -0.65 -0.18 2.92
C VAL A 7 -0.18 -1.62 2.83
N ALA A 8 -0.22 -2.34 3.95
CA ALA A 8 0.19 -3.74 4.02
C ALA A 8 -0.81 -4.56 4.82
N GLY A 9 -0.93 -5.83 4.45
CA GLY A 9 -1.78 -6.80 5.13
C GLY A 9 -1.55 -8.21 4.63
N ASP A 10 -1.94 -9.18 5.45
CA ASP A 10 -1.99 -10.58 5.06
C ASP A 10 -3.29 -10.86 4.32
N VAL A 11 -3.18 -11.43 3.11
CA VAL A 11 -4.32 -11.81 2.30
C VAL A 11 -4.31 -13.32 2.14
N GLU A 12 -5.43 -13.96 2.45
CA GLU A 12 -5.59 -15.41 2.31
C GLU A 12 -5.59 -15.83 0.83
N SER A 13 -4.93 -16.96 0.57
CA SER A 13 -4.89 -17.57 -0.75
C SER A 13 -6.27 -18.07 -1.18
N LYS A 14 -6.70 -17.61 -2.35
CA LYS A 14 -7.96 -18.06 -2.97
C LYS A 14 -7.99 -19.58 -3.22
N SER A 15 -6.84 -20.20 -3.45
CA SER A 15 -6.74 -21.63 -3.79
C SER A 15 -6.36 -22.51 -2.60
N ARG A 16 -5.93 -21.94 -1.47
CA ARG A 16 -5.47 -22.68 -0.29
C ARG A 16 -5.92 -21.98 0.99
N LYS A 17 -6.98 -22.53 1.60
CA LYS A 17 -7.47 -22.06 2.90
C LYS A 17 -6.37 -22.19 3.97
N GLY A 18 -6.24 -21.18 4.82
CA GLY A 18 -5.24 -21.07 5.88
C GLY A 18 -3.86 -20.59 5.42
N LEU A 19 -3.63 -20.45 4.12
CA LEU A 19 -2.37 -19.89 3.61
C LEU A 19 -2.50 -18.38 3.42
N LEU A 20 -1.79 -17.62 4.24
CA LEU A 20 -1.72 -16.16 4.15
C LEU A 20 -0.49 -15.70 3.38
N HIS A 21 -0.66 -14.66 2.58
CA HIS A 21 0.44 -13.99 1.89
C HIS A 21 0.52 -12.52 2.29
N TYR A 22 1.65 -12.16 2.90
CA TYR A 22 2.00 -10.77 3.15
C TYR A 22 2.01 -9.99 1.83
N THR A 23 1.20 -8.95 1.79
CA THR A 23 0.94 -8.14 0.61
C THR A 23 1.10 -6.67 0.99
N ARG A 24 1.85 -5.92 0.19
CA ARG A 24 2.17 -4.50 0.41
C ARG A 24 2.00 -3.71 -0.87
N ILE A 25 1.35 -2.56 -0.78
CA ILE A 25 1.26 -1.54 -1.83
C ILE A 25 1.80 -0.23 -1.26
N VAL A 26 2.69 0.41 -2.00
CA VAL A 26 3.27 1.72 -1.69
C VAL A 26 2.65 2.74 -2.62
N LEU A 27 2.16 3.83 -2.04
CA LEU A 27 1.55 4.93 -2.75
C LEU A 27 2.50 6.14 -2.76
N ASP A 28 2.55 6.81 -3.90
CA ASP A 28 3.17 8.13 -4.00
C ASP A 28 2.41 9.13 -3.11
N PRO A 29 3.07 9.88 -2.23
CA PRO A 29 2.38 10.74 -1.27
C PRO A 29 1.69 11.94 -1.94
N LEU A 30 2.08 12.33 -3.16
CA LEU A 30 1.46 13.47 -3.86
C LEU A 30 0.28 13.05 -4.71
N SER A 31 0.48 12.04 -5.56
CA SER A 31 -0.49 11.57 -6.55
C SER A 31 -1.37 10.42 -6.07
N LEU A 32 -1.03 9.79 -4.94
CA LEU A 32 -1.65 8.55 -4.43
C LEU A 32 -1.62 7.39 -5.44
N LYS A 33 -0.78 7.47 -6.46
CA LYS A 33 -0.59 6.39 -7.43
C LYS A 33 0.26 5.28 -6.83
N VAL A 34 -0.03 4.05 -7.20
CA VAL A 34 0.78 2.89 -6.82
C VAL A 34 2.16 3.00 -7.47
N VAL A 35 3.21 3.09 -6.66
CA VAL A 35 4.61 3.13 -7.11
C VAL A 35 5.31 1.79 -6.95
N LYS A 36 4.87 0.98 -6.00
CA LYS A 36 5.42 -0.36 -5.75
C LYS A 36 4.35 -1.27 -5.18
N ALA A 37 4.35 -2.52 -5.61
CA ALA A 37 3.42 -3.53 -5.14
C ALA A 37 4.17 -4.86 -5.01
N THR A 38 4.10 -5.50 -3.85
CA THR A 38 4.82 -6.74 -3.55
C THR A 38 3.93 -7.71 -2.79
N CYS A 39 3.99 -8.99 -3.13
CA CYS A 39 3.29 -10.06 -2.44
C CYS A 39 4.22 -11.26 -2.29
N SER A 40 4.17 -11.94 -1.13
CA SER A 40 5.01 -13.09 -0.83
C SER A 40 4.59 -14.40 -1.54
N CYS A 41 3.51 -14.38 -2.33
CA CYS A 41 3.14 -15.53 -3.16
C CYS A 41 4.12 -15.70 -4.33
N GLU A 42 4.17 -16.91 -4.89
CA GLU A 42 5.09 -17.25 -6.00
C GLU A 42 4.99 -16.25 -7.16
N ALA A 43 3.77 -15.95 -7.63
CA ALA A 43 3.57 -14.98 -8.70
C ALA A 43 4.09 -13.57 -8.33
N GLY A 44 3.91 -13.15 -7.08
CA GLY A 44 4.39 -11.86 -6.58
C GLY A 44 5.93 -11.79 -6.52
N SER A 45 6.59 -12.88 -6.12
CA SER A 45 8.06 -13.00 -6.13
C SER A 45 8.65 -12.88 -7.53
N PHE A 46 7.91 -13.30 -8.57
CA PHE A 46 8.30 -13.11 -9.97
C PHE A 46 7.83 -11.76 -10.57
N GLY A 47 7.34 -10.82 -9.75
CA GLY A 47 6.87 -9.52 -10.21
C GLY A 47 5.59 -9.58 -11.06
N LYS A 48 4.86 -10.70 -11.04
CA LYS A 48 3.62 -10.88 -11.80
C LYS A 48 2.43 -10.37 -10.98
N LYS A 49 1.34 -10.03 -11.68
CA LYS A 49 0.06 -9.73 -11.04
C LYS A 49 -0.46 -10.98 -10.31
N CYS A 50 -0.94 -10.82 -9.08
CA CYS A 50 -1.55 -11.89 -8.31
C CYS A 50 -2.87 -11.43 -7.69
N TRP A 51 -3.68 -12.41 -7.26
CA TRP A 51 -4.97 -12.17 -6.60
C TRP A 51 -4.82 -11.28 -5.37
N HIS A 52 -3.85 -11.56 -4.50
CA HIS A 52 -3.64 -10.84 -3.24
C HIS A 52 -3.40 -9.34 -3.45
N LEU A 53 -2.56 -8.97 -4.42
CA LEU A 53 -2.32 -7.57 -4.77
C LEU A 53 -3.59 -6.89 -5.28
N LYS A 54 -4.41 -7.61 -6.05
CA LYS A 54 -5.68 -7.07 -6.55
C LYS A 54 -6.71 -6.88 -5.46
N THR A 55 -6.79 -7.81 -4.51
CA THR A 55 -7.63 -7.66 -3.32
C THR A 55 -7.22 -6.43 -2.52
N LEU A 56 -5.92 -6.27 -2.22
CA LEU A 56 -5.45 -5.11 -1.47
C LEU A 56 -5.65 -3.79 -2.24
N GLU A 57 -5.46 -3.79 -3.57
CA GLU A 57 -5.73 -2.64 -4.43
C GLU A 57 -7.22 -2.23 -4.41
N GLN A 58 -8.15 -3.18 -4.35
CA GLN A 58 -9.58 -2.89 -4.20
C GLN A 58 -9.90 -2.29 -2.83
N MET A 59 -9.39 -2.88 -1.74
CA MET A 59 -9.58 -2.33 -0.39
C MET A 59 -9.06 -0.89 -0.27
N ILE A 60 -7.93 -0.58 -0.92
CA ILE A 60 -7.39 0.79 -0.98
C ILE A 60 -8.37 1.76 -1.65
N LYS A 61 -9.06 1.34 -2.72
CA LYS A 61 -9.96 2.22 -3.49
C LYS A 61 -11.30 2.42 -2.82
N GLU A 62 -11.80 1.40 -2.13
CA GLU A 62 -13.17 1.37 -1.62
C GLU A 62 -13.22 1.69 -0.11
N GLU A 63 -12.43 1.00 0.71
CA GLU A 63 -12.58 1.03 2.17
C GLU A 63 -11.56 1.95 2.87
N LEU A 64 -10.31 1.95 2.37
CA LEU A 64 -9.20 2.61 3.06
C LEU A 64 -8.90 4.00 2.50
N ARG A 65 -9.62 4.43 1.46
CA ARG A 65 -9.33 5.64 0.70
C ARG A 65 -9.25 6.88 1.60
N GLU A 66 -10.30 7.14 2.38
CA GLU A 66 -10.35 8.31 3.28
C GLU A 66 -9.24 8.27 4.34
N ARG A 67 -8.93 7.07 4.86
CA ARG A 67 -7.86 6.88 5.86
C ARG A 67 -6.48 7.18 5.27
N ILE A 68 -6.26 6.77 4.02
CA ILE A 68 -5.03 7.02 3.28
C ILE A 68 -4.89 8.52 2.99
N GLU A 69 -5.98 9.18 2.59
CA GLU A 69 -5.99 10.62 2.32
C GLU A 69 -5.72 11.44 3.58
N LYS A 70 -6.29 11.04 4.72
CA LYS A 70 -5.97 11.63 6.02
C LYS A 70 -4.49 11.44 6.40
N ALA A 71 -3.98 10.21 6.31
CA ALA A 71 -2.58 9.93 6.62
C ALA A 71 -1.61 10.72 5.73
N ARG A 72 -1.95 10.89 4.44
CA ARG A 72 -1.21 11.76 3.52
C ARG A 72 -1.18 13.22 4.01
N GLN A 73 -2.34 13.77 4.41
CA GLN A 73 -2.41 15.16 4.87
C GLN A 73 -1.57 15.37 6.14
N GLU A 74 -1.66 14.44 7.10
CA GLU A 74 -0.85 14.47 8.32
C GLU A 74 0.65 14.40 8.01
N MET A 75 1.07 13.56 7.07
CA MET A 75 2.46 13.52 6.61
C MET A 75 2.92 14.85 6.02
N MET A 76 2.11 15.49 5.17
CA MET A 76 2.47 16.78 4.57
C MET A 76 2.60 17.88 5.62
N GLN A 77 1.73 17.89 6.63
CA GLN A 77 1.83 18.82 7.75
C GLN A 77 3.12 18.62 8.57
N ILE A 78 3.52 17.36 8.79
CA ILE A 78 4.79 17.05 9.47
C ILE A 78 5.99 17.51 8.63
N GLU A 79 5.97 17.31 7.30
CA GLU A 79 7.04 17.78 6.41
C GLU A 79 7.14 19.32 6.43
N GLU A 80 6.01 20.03 6.44
CA GLU A 80 5.96 21.50 6.57
C GLU A 80 6.50 21.98 7.93
N ASP A 81 6.13 21.31 9.02
CA ASP A 81 6.66 21.60 10.36
C ASP A 81 8.17 21.41 10.42
N ILE A 82 8.69 20.27 9.95
CA ILE A 82 10.15 20.01 9.89
C ILE A 82 10.86 21.08 9.05
N ALA A 83 10.31 21.46 7.89
CA ALA A 83 10.91 22.49 7.04
C ALA A 83 10.94 23.87 7.71
N SER A 84 10.07 24.13 8.70
CA SER A 84 10.06 25.38 9.46
C SER A 84 11.16 25.46 10.53
N TRP A 85 11.84 24.35 10.83
CA TRP A 85 12.88 24.29 11.87
C TRP A 85 14.23 24.92 11.45
N GLY A 86 14.42 25.22 10.16
CA GLY A 86 15.63 25.86 9.60
C GLY A 86 16.62 24.87 8.99
#